data_AF-A0A449AYZ6-F1
#
_entry.id   AF-A0A449AYZ6-F1
#
_cell.length_a   1.000
_cell.length_b   1.000
_cell.length_c   1.000
_cell.angle_alpha   90.00
_cell.angle_beta   90.00
_cell.angle_gamma   90.00
#
_symmetry.space_group_name_H-M   'P 1'
#
loop_
_entity.id
_entity.type
_entity.pdbx_description
1 polymer ?
#
loop_
_entity_poly.entity_id
_entity_poly.type
_entity_poly.pdbx_seq_one_letter_code
_entity_poly.pdbx_strand_id
1 'polypeptide(L)'
;MELTRVIKSPILTEKTDTLRAGGVYTFKVDYHANKHQIAQAIETIFNVKVTKVNTIKVEKQPKSVGRFHGFTNRYKKAMVWIEGDSLNYLPEDQEAVESEEAKASKAEKAAKASEVENKVAAKLAQKKASATKAAKAPVKQTTTRRKMGAE
;
A
#
# COMPACT_ATOMS: atom_id res chain seq x y z
N MET A 1 -2.84 -29.64 4.53
CA MET A 1 -1.57 -28.98 4.87
C MET A 1 -1.89 -27.57 5.31
N GLU A 2 -1.28 -27.08 6.38
CA GLU A 2 -1.44 -25.69 6.83
C GLU A 2 -0.68 -24.74 5.87
N LEU A 3 -1.34 -23.69 5.37
CA LEU A 3 -0.75 -22.72 4.42
C LEU A 3 0.50 -22.04 5.00
N THR A 4 0.48 -21.71 6.29
CA THR A 4 1.57 -21.03 7.00
C THR A 4 2.86 -21.86 7.04
N ARG A 5 2.78 -23.20 6.94
CA ARG A 5 3.95 -24.09 6.99
C ARG A 5 4.52 -24.42 5.61
N VAL A 6 3.90 -23.95 4.53
CA VAL A 6 4.31 -24.30 3.15
C VAL A 6 5.64 -23.64 2.79
N ILE A 7 5.84 -22.38 3.18
CA ILE A 7 7.04 -21.59 2.88
C ILE A 7 8.01 -21.73 4.06
N LYS A 8 9.27 -22.08 3.78
CA LYS A 8 10.30 -22.26 4.82
C LYS A 8 11.27 -21.09 4.87
N SER A 9 11.82 -20.71 3.71
CA SER A 9 12.77 -19.59 3.61
C SER A 9 12.87 -19.08 2.17
N PRO A 10 13.30 -17.83 1.93
CA PRO A 10 13.77 -17.42 0.62
C PRO A 10 15.07 -18.13 0.25
N ILE A 11 15.39 -18.19 -1.05
CA ILE A 11 16.68 -18.67 -1.55
C ILE A 11 17.41 -17.47 -2.14
N LEU A 12 18.57 -17.15 -1.55
CA LEU A 12 19.41 -16.02 -1.92
C LEU A 12 20.69 -16.54 -2.57
N THR A 13 20.83 -16.25 -3.86
CA THR A 13 21.96 -16.57 -4.72
C THR A 13 22.04 -15.49 -5.81
N GLU A 14 23.20 -15.31 -6.45
CA GLU A 14 23.37 -14.33 -7.53
C GLU A 14 22.31 -14.50 -8.63
N LYS A 15 22.05 -15.75 -9.04
CA LYS A 15 21.03 -16.06 -10.04
C LYS A 15 19.61 -15.67 -9.62
N THR A 16 19.25 -15.90 -8.36
CA THR A 16 17.91 -15.53 -7.87
C THR A 16 17.77 -14.02 -7.71
N ASP A 17 18.87 -13.32 -7.48
CA ASP A 17 18.89 -11.86 -7.44
C ASP A 17 18.65 -11.25 -8.83
N THR A 18 19.31 -11.77 -9.87
CA THR A 18 19.02 -11.39 -11.26
C THR A 18 17.56 -11.65 -11.65
N LEU A 19 16.99 -12.77 -11.19
CA LEU A 19 15.59 -13.10 -11.42
C LEU A 19 14.63 -12.20 -10.65
N ARG A 20 15.03 -11.70 -9.47
CA ARG A 20 14.24 -10.78 -8.66
C ARG A 20 14.00 -9.46 -9.39
N ALA A 21 15.01 -8.93 -10.09
CA ALA A 21 14.85 -7.75 -10.94
C ALA A 21 13.77 -7.94 -12.03
N GLY A 22 13.51 -9.18 -12.46
CA GLY A 22 12.43 -9.54 -13.37
C GLY A 22 11.11 -9.93 -12.70
N GLY A 23 10.93 -9.67 -11.40
CA GLY A 23 9.71 -10.00 -10.65
C GLY A 23 9.54 -11.49 -10.31
N VAL A 24 10.64 -12.27 -10.35
CA VAL A 24 10.61 -13.70 -10.05
C VAL A 24 11.31 -14.00 -8.73
N TYR A 25 10.54 -14.48 -7.76
CA TYR A 25 11.01 -14.76 -6.41
C TYR A 25 11.18 -16.26 -6.19
N THR A 26 12.26 -16.65 -5.52
CA THR A 26 12.58 -18.05 -5.29
C THR A 26 12.54 -18.42 -3.82
N PHE A 27 11.71 -19.42 -3.50
CA PHE A 27 11.50 -19.91 -2.13
C PHE A 27 11.89 -21.37 -1.97
N LYS A 28 12.39 -21.69 -0.78
CA LYS A 28 12.47 -23.04 -0.24
C LYS A 28 11.13 -23.36 0.40
N VAL A 29 10.42 -24.32 -0.18
CA VAL A 29 9.09 -24.74 0.27
C VAL A 29 9.11 -26.20 0.72
N ASP A 30 8.02 -26.64 1.33
CA ASP A 30 7.88 -28.03 1.73
C ASP A 30 7.94 -29.00 0.53
N TYR A 31 8.57 -30.16 0.74
CA TYR A 31 8.80 -31.14 -0.30
C TYR A 31 7.49 -31.71 -0.88
N HIS A 32 6.42 -31.75 -0.08
CA HIS A 32 5.13 -32.30 -0.48
C HIS A 32 4.12 -31.24 -0.94
N ALA A 33 4.46 -29.94 -0.90
CA ALA A 33 3.54 -28.86 -1.27
C ALA A 33 3.16 -28.83 -2.77
N ASN A 34 1.88 -28.61 -3.06
CA ASN A 34 1.38 -28.43 -4.43
C ASN A 34 1.52 -26.97 -4.90
N LYS A 35 1.55 -26.75 -6.23
CA LYS A 35 1.68 -25.39 -6.80
C LYS A 35 0.57 -24.44 -6.34
N HIS A 36 -0.68 -24.92 -6.29
CA HIS A 36 -1.82 -24.13 -5.81
C HIS A 36 -1.67 -23.72 -4.33
N GLN A 37 -1.16 -24.62 -3.48
CA GLN A 37 -0.92 -24.33 -2.07
C GLN A 37 0.19 -23.29 -1.89
N ILE A 38 1.23 -23.35 -2.73
CA ILE A 38 2.33 -22.37 -2.70
C ILE A 38 1.83 -20.99 -3.12
N ALA A 39 1.02 -20.91 -4.19
CA ALA A 39 0.41 -19.66 -4.63
C ALA A 39 -0.44 -19.04 -3.51
N GLN A 40 -1.42 -19.80 -2.99
CA GLN A 40 -2.29 -19.33 -1.92
C GLN A 40 -1.53 -18.91 -0.66
N ALA A 41 -0.48 -19.64 -0.27
CA ALA A 41 0.34 -19.30 0.89
C ALA A 41 1.07 -17.96 0.70
N ILE A 42 1.62 -17.72 -0.49
CA ILE A 42 2.32 -16.47 -0.81
C ILE A 42 1.33 -15.30 -0.84
N GLU A 43 0.19 -15.48 -1.51
CA GLU A 43 -0.87 -14.47 -1.57
C GLU A 43 -1.37 -14.11 -0.16
N THR A 44 -1.55 -15.10 0.71
CA THR A 44 -2.04 -14.87 2.08
C THR A 44 -1.01 -14.21 2.99
N ILE A 45 0.26 -14.61 2.89
CA ILE A 45 1.32 -14.11 3.78
C ILE A 45 1.77 -12.71 3.37
N PHE A 46 1.88 -12.46 2.06
CA PHE A 46 2.46 -11.23 1.52
C PHE A 46 1.43 -10.28 0.92
N ASN A 47 0.15 -10.67 0.84
CA ASN A 47 -0.95 -9.87 0.24
C ASN A 47 -0.67 -9.42 -1.20
N VAL A 48 0.09 -10.23 -1.95
CA VAL A 48 0.44 -10.00 -3.36
C VAL A 48 -0.36 -10.93 -4.27
N LYS A 49 -0.39 -10.64 -5.57
CA LYS A 49 -1.05 -11.50 -6.57
C LYS A 49 -0.03 -12.33 -7.36
N VAL A 50 -0.23 -13.65 -7.41
CA VAL A 50 0.70 -14.58 -8.08
C VAL A 50 0.21 -14.92 -9.50
N THR A 51 1.04 -14.68 -10.52
CA THR A 51 0.72 -15.06 -11.91
C THR A 51 1.00 -16.53 -12.19
N LYS A 52 2.17 -17.01 -11.71
CA LYS A 52 2.69 -18.34 -12.09
C LYS A 52 3.58 -18.91 -11.00
N VAL A 53 3.60 -20.24 -10.91
CA VAL A 53 4.50 -20.98 -10.02
C VAL A 53 5.16 -22.15 -10.75
N ASN A 54 6.50 -22.19 -10.72
CA ASN A 54 7.31 -23.31 -11.18
C ASN A 54 8.01 -23.93 -9.98
N THR A 55 8.06 -25.26 -9.94
CA THR A 55 8.63 -25.98 -8.79
C THR A 55 9.61 -27.04 -9.25
N ILE A 56 10.70 -27.21 -8.52
CA ILE A 56 11.71 -28.24 -8.73
C ILE A 56 11.94 -28.95 -7.40
N LYS A 57 11.91 -30.29 -7.39
CA LYS A 57 12.28 -31.08 -6.21
C LYS A 57 13.80 -31.16 -6.12
N VAL A 58 14.36 -30.78 -4.97
CA VAL A 58 15.78 -30.90 -4.68
C VAL A 58 15.97 -32.09 -3.74
N GLU A 59 16.69 -33.09 -4.22
CA GLU A 59 16.95 -34.31 -3.45
C GLU A 59 17.98 -34.08 -2.35
N LYS A 60 17.93 -34.96 -1.36
CA LYS A 60 18.89 -34.97 -0.26
C LYS A 60 20.27 -35.31 -0.80
N GLN A 61 21.28 -34.53 -0.43
CA GLN A 61 22.66 -34.78 -0.80
C GLN A 61 23.39 -35.45 0.37
N PRO A 62 24.22 -36.49 0.13
CA PRO A 62 25.02 -37.09 1.18
C PRO A 62 25.97 -36.04 1.74
N LYS A 63 26.07 -35.98 3.07
CA LYS A 63 26.95 -35.05 3.77
C LYS A 63 27.52 -35.73 5.00
N SER A 64 28.82 -35.61 5.18
CA SER A 64 29.53 -36.14 6.34
C SER A 64 29.90 -34.99 7.28
N VAL A 65 29.77 -35.22 8.59
CA VAL A 65 30.20 -34.32 9.65
C VAL A 65 31.04 -35.14 10.63
N GLY A 66 32.36 -35.08 10.48
CA GLY A 66 33.30 -35.90 11.25
C GLY A 66 33.08 -37.39 11.03
N ARG A 67 32.75 -38.12 12.11
CA ARG A 67 32.45 -39.57 12.07
C ARG A 67 31.07 -39.88 11.49
N PHE A 68 30.14 -38.93 11.52
CA PHE A 68 28.74 -39.17 11.17
C PHE A 68 28.50 -38.96 9.68
N HIS A 69 28.01 -40.02 9.04
CA HIS A 69 27.60 -40.00 7.64
C HIS A 69 26.08 -39.84 7.60
N GLY A 70 25.60 -38.80 6.93
CA GLY A 70 24.18 -38.49 6.84
C GLY A 70 23.82 -37.85 5.51
N PHE A 71 22.65 -37.22 5.50
CA PHE A 71 22.14 -36.51 4.33
C PHE A 71 21.64 -35.14 4.74
N THR A 72 21.73 -34.20 3.81
CA THR A 72 21.05 -32.90 3.94
C THR A 72 19.55 -33.05 3.76
N ASN A 73 18.77 -32.16 4.37
CA ASN A 73 17.32 -32.19 4.21
C ASN A 73 16.92 -31.86 2.77
N ARG A 74 16.11 -32.74 2.17
CA ARG A 74 15.44 -32.48 0.89
C ARG A 74 14.46 -31.32 1.02
N TYR A 75 14.26 -30.60 -0.07
CA TYR A 75 13.29 -29.51 -0.14
C TYR A 75 12.77 -29.35 -1.57
N LYS A 76 11.77 -28.50 -1.75
CA LYS A 76 11.31 -28.10 -3.07
C LYS A 76 11.65 -26.62 -3.28
N LYS A 77 12.19 -26.30 -4.44
CA LYS A 77 12.46 -24.93 -4.88
C LYS A 77 11.25 -24.45 -5.66
N ALA A 78 10.66 -23.34 -5.26
CA ALA A 78 9.55 -22.70 -5.95
C ALA A 78 9.99 -21.36 -6.51
N MET A 79 9.88 -21.18 -7.83
CA MET A 79 10.01 -19.90 -8.52
C MET A 79 8.60 -19.35 -8.76
N VAL A 80 8.38 -18.11 -8.33
CA VAL A 80 7.06 -17.52 -8.24
C VAL A 80 7.10 -16.18 -8.95
N TRP A 81 6.20 -16.01 -9.92
CA TRP A 81 6.03 -14.78 -10.68
C TRP A 81 4.91 -13.96 -10.04
N ILE A 82 5.17 -12.67 -9.82
CA ILE A 82 4.24 -11.74 -9.18
C ILE A 82 3.95 -10.59 -10.14
N GLU A 83 2.73 -10.06 -10.07
CA GLU A 83 2.32 -8.87 -10.82
C GLU A 83 2.60 -7.62 -10.00
N GLY A 84 3.47 -6.74 -10.50
CA GLY A 84 3.63 -5.35 -10.05
C GLY A 84 4.35 -5.14 -8.72
N ASP A 85 4.05 -5.95 -7.70
CA ASP A 85 4.49 -5.68 -6.34
C ASP A 85 5.86 -6.29 -6.02
N SER A 86 6.73 -5.47 -5.44
CA SER A 86 7.97 -5.93 -4.81
C SER A 86 7.63 -6.72 -3.55
N LEU A 87 8.25 -7.90 -3.41
CA LEU A 87 7.96 -8.81 -2.32
C LEU A 87 8.88 -8.46 -1.15
N ASN A 88 8.32 -7.88 -0.09
CA ASN A 88 9.10 -7.46 1.09
C ASN A 88 9.45 -8.68 1.96
N TYR A 89 10.59 -9.31 1.69
CA TYR A 89 11.11 -10.39 2.53
C TYR A 89 12.57 -10.20 2.98
N LEU A 90 13.27 -9.17 2.46
CA LEU A 90 14.57 -8.77 2.95
C LEU A 90 14.43 -7.56 3.89
N PRO A 91 15.27 -7.47 4.93
CA PRO A 91 15.27 -6.32 5.84
C PRO A 91 15.66 -5.01 5.13
N GLU A 92 16.52 -5.06 4.11
CA GLU A 92 16.92 -3.87 3.33
C GLU A 92 15.75 -3.26 2.53
N ASP A 93 14.81 -4.09 2.07
CA ASP A 93 13.62 -3.62 1.36
C ASP A 93 12.70 -2.81 2.29
N GLN A 94 12.69 -3.11 3.59
CA GLN A 94 11.86 -2.39 4.56
C GLN A 94 12.36 -0.95 4.78
N GLU A 95 13.68 -0.75 4.83
CA GLU A 95 14.27 0.59 4.94
C GLU A 95 14.02 1.44 3.68
N ALA A 96 13.98 0.81 2.51
CA ALA A 96 13.65 1.48 1.25
C ALA A 96 12.17 1.92 1.20
N VAL A 97 11.24 1.06 1.65
CA VAL A 97 9.81 1.36 1.69
C VAL A 97 9.49 2.43 2.75
N GLU A 98 10.17 2.43 3.90
CA GLU A 98 10.06 3.50 4.91
C GLU A 98 10.52 4.88 4.39
N SER A 99 11.49 4.89 3.45
CA SER A 99 11.96 6.12 2.81
C SER A 99 11.02 6.66 1.71
N GLU A 100 10.20 5.79 1.11
CA GLU A 100 9.19 6.15 0.11
C GLU A 100 7.84 6.55 0.75
N GLU A 101 7.42 5.86 1.80
CA GLU A 101 6.20 6.21 2.57
C GLU A 101 6.33 7.56 3.30
N ALA A 102 7.54 7.95 3.68
CA ALA A 102 7.85 9.28 4.21
C ALA A 102 7.64 10.41 3.17
N LYS A 103 7.69 10.11 1.86
CA LYS A 103 7.40 11.09 0.80
C LYS A 103 5.91 11.16 0.46
N ALA A 104 5.19 10.04 0.47
CA ALA A 104 3.75 10.01 0.23
C ALA A 104 2.94 10.70 1.36
N SER A 105 3.32 10.48 2.62
CA SER A 105 2.67 11.10 3.79
C SER A 105 2.89 12.62 3.89
N LYS A 106 3.94 13.17 3.27
CA LYS A 106 4.21 14.61 3.19
C LYS A 106 3.37 15.31 2.11
N ALA A 107 3.07 14.62 1.01
CA ALA A 107 2.19 15.13 -0.05
C ALA A 107 0.71 15.12 0.37
N GLU A 108 0.27 14.09 1.10
CA GLU A 108 -1.12 14.00 1.56
C GLU A 108 -1.44 14.99 2.71
N LYS A 109 -0.45 15.29 3.57
CA LYS A 109 -0.57 16.35 4.59
C LYS A 109 -0.61 17.76 3.98
N ALA A 110 0.08 18.01 2.86
CA ALA A 110 0.03 19.28 2.15
C ALA A 110 -1.33 19.51 1.44
N ALA A 111 -1.94 18.44 0.91
CA ALA A 111 -3.28 18.51 0.32
C ALA A 111 -4.37 18.78 1.38
N LYS A 112 -4.28 18.16 2.56
CA LYS A 112 -5.24 18.39 3.66
C LYS A 112 -5.09 19.78 4.32
N ALA A 113 -3.90 20.38 4.31
CA ALA A 113 -3.69 21.74 4.82
C ALA A 113 -4.32 22.82 3.91
N SER A 114 -4.14 22.71 2.60
CA SER A 114 -4.68 23.68 1.62
C SER A 114 -6.22 23.64 1.52
N GLU A 115 -6.85 22.49 1.75
CA GLU A 115 -8.31 22.37 1.78
C GLU A 115 -8.95 23.05 3.01
N VAL A 116 -8.26 23.05 4.16
CA VAL A 116 -8.73 23.71 5.38
C VAL A 116 -8.59 25.22 5.27
N GLU A 117 -7.50 25.72 4.70
CA GLU A 117 -7.28 27.15 4.44
C GLU A 117 -8.32 27.73 3.48
N ASN A 118 -8.65 27.01 2.40
CA ASN A 118 -9.67 27.42 1.44
C ASN A 118 -11.10 27.42 2.05
N LYS A 119 -11.42 26.48 2.94
CA LYS A 119 -12.71 26.45 3.68
C LYS A 119 -12.81 27.59 4.70
N VAL A 120 -11.72 27.96 5.34
CA VAL A 120 -11.66 29.11 6.27
C VAL A 120 -11.79 30.44 5.53
N ALA A 121 -11.13 30.59 4.37
CA ALA A 121 -11.25 31.77 3.52
C ALA A 121 -12.69 31.96 2.97
N ALA A 122 -13.36 30.88 2.56
CA ALA A 122 -14.75 30.92 2.10
C ALA A 122 -15.74 31.35 3.22
N LYS A 123 -15.54 30.87 4.46
CA LYS A 123 -16.35 31.31 5.61
C LYS A 123 -16.11 32.77 5.99
N LEU A 124 -14.87 33.26 5.89
CA LEU A 124 -14.54 34.68 6.11
C LEU A 124 -15.13 35.59 5.03
N ALA A 125 -15.18 35.14 3.77
CA ALA A 125 -15.81 35.87 2.68
C ALA A 125 -17.35 35.93 2.83
N GLN A 126 -18.00 34.83 3.24
CA GLN A 126 -19.44 34.81 3.53
C GLN A 126 -19.80 35.71 4.72
N LYS A 127 -18.97 35.76 5.76
CA LYS A 127 -19.15 36.65 6.93
C LYS A 127 -18.99 38.13 6.57
N LYS A 128 -18.12 38.47 5.60
CA LYS A 128 -17.98 39.84 5.07
C LYS A 128 -19.13 40.22 4.13
N ALA A 129 -19.65 39.29 3.33
CA ALA A 129 -20.80 39.52 2.45
C ALA A 129 -22.13 39.67 3.22
N SER A 130 -22.30 38.99 4.36
CA SER A 130 -23.46 39.20 5.23
C SER A 130 -23.42 40.55 5.96
N ALA A 131 -22.22 41.09 6.24
CA ALA A 131 -22.07 42.40 6.87
C ALA A 131 -22.37 43.57 5.92
N THR A 132 -22.08 43.45 4.62
CA THR A 132 -22.38 44.50 3.63
C THR A 132 -23.83 44.49 3.13
N LYS A 133 -24.57 43.39 3.29
CA LYS A 133 -26.01 43.34 2.97
C LYS A 133 -26.91 44.01 4.02
N ALA A 134 -26.39 44.28 5.22
CA ALA A 134 -27.09 45.02 6.28
C ALA A 134 -27.06 46.57 6.09
N ALA A 135 -26.23 47.10 5.18
CA ALA A 135 -26.00 48.55 5.06
C ALA A 135 -26.72 49.23 3.86
N LYS A 136 -27.61 48.54 3.13
CA LYS A 136 -28.33 49.15 1.99
C LYS A 136 -29.82 48.78 1.97
N ALA A 137 -30.55 49.25 2.99
CA ALA A 137 -32.01 49.36 2.92
C ALA A 137 -32.37 50.67 2.19
N PRO A 138 -33.25 50.66 1.16
CA PRO A 138 -33.67 51.88 0.51
C PRO A 138 -34.60 52.68 1.43
N VAL A 139 -34.22 53.94 1.71
CA VAL A 139 -35.05 54.92 2.41
C VAL A 139 -36.31 55.16 1.57
N LYS A 140 -37.48 54.70 2.06
CA LYS A 140 -38.77 55.05 1.47
C LYS A 140 -39.04 56.54 1.70
N GLN A 141 -39.10 57.31 0.62
CA GLN A 141 -39.62 58.67 0.64
C GLN A 141 -41.12 58.64 0.95
N THR A 142 -41.51 59.18 2.11
CA THR A 142 -42.92 59.48 2.44
C THR A 142 -43.33 60.78 1.75
N THR A 143 -44.11 60.67 0.67
CA THR A 143 -44.81 61.79 0.04
C THR A 143 -46.00 62.23 0.90
N THR A 144 -46.05 63.53 1.18
CA THR A 144 -47.11 64.25 1.89
C THR A 144 -48.42 64.22 1.09
N ARG A 145 -49.53 63.84 1.74
CA ARG A 145 -50.87 64.27 1.31
C ARG A 145 -51.42 65.27 2.33
N ARG A 146 -51.36 66.55 1.96
CA ARG A 146 -52.17 67.60 2.60
C ARG A 146 -53.64 67.23 2.40
N LYS A 147 -54.36 66.96 3.49
CA LYS A 147 -55.81 66.97 3.49
C LYS A 147 -56.24 68.41 3.79
N MET A 148 -56.62 69.12 2.73
CA MET A 148 -57.42 70.35 2.84
C MET A 148 -58.77 69.97 3.48
N GLY A 149 -59.24 70.80 4.41
CA GLY A 149 -60.30 70.49 5.36
C GLY A 149 -61.71 70.35 4.80
N ALA A 150 -62.62 69.94 5.69
CA ALA A 150 -64.04 70.25 5.72
C ALA A 150 -64.63 69.75 7.06
N GLU A 151 -65.35 70.67 7.72
CA GLU A 151 -66.25 70.57 8.90
C GLU A 151 -65.68 70.16 10.28
#